data_AF-K1QPP7-F1
#
_entry.id   AF-K1QPP7-F1
#
_cell.length_a   1.000
_cell.length_b   1.000
_cell.length_c   1.000
_cell.angle_alpha   90.00
_cell.angle_beta   90.00
_cell.angle_gamma   90.00
#
_symmetry.space_group_name_H-M   'P 1'
#
loop_
_entity.id
_entity.type
_entity.pdbx_description
1 polymer ?
#
loop_
_entity_poly.entity_id
_entity_poly.type
_entity_poly.pdbx_seq_one_letter_code
_entity_poly.pdbx_strand_id
1 'polypeptide(L)'
;MVFLCVSFPARLVRSVRKLMARVVGSFVEFSAQEIDRIKETPQGRYVQGLLRKKLSSRNQSKSEPDNVFQEFLKEYLQKVKAQLTYKKIPDFRYSLRMMCVVVVGILLIYMISAEVLLVLVPLLSNILSQIWKTIALIDEIKEAESIGTNFTVTVLFVTWDVATAIQVCSILSVSLGFCIGLMNIIHTLTSYRPMIVFSFLVRILQILTARFVFLQNRGRVMAIQNKQGYHLFLYFTFILDIIIGSMRCPYRLLKAVTLGALTLARLDHSSLSREFETLDTGFRAYVGFLHFENVTSHPVLLTFVRLLLARPSGFEPKWRKMKLSLKASVAQGEVHIAELGNAFWKDNQMSKKALARHRWHLVYTLMKNPQLQFLRRTTNDWLED
;
A
#
# COMPACT_ATOMS: atom_id res chain seq x y z
N MET A 1 25.53 -5.96 -7.85
CA MET A 1 26.91 -5.45 -8.07
C MET A 1 27.04 -4.62 -9.34
N VAL A 2 26.60 -5.08 -10.51
CA VAL A 2 26.69 -4.34 -11.79
C VAL A 2 26.16 -2.89 -11.72
N PHE A 3 25.01 -2.67 -11.06
CA PHE A 3 24.46 -1.32 -10.88
C PHE A 3 25.40 -0.36 -10.12
N LEU A 4 26.12 -0.85 -9.10
CA LEU A 4 27.07 -0.04 -8.33
C LEU A 4 28.31 0.28 -9.18
N CYS A 5 28.83 -0.69 -9.92
CA CYS A 5 29.97 -0.52 -10.81
C CYS A 5 29.73 0.55 -11.89
N VAL A 6 28.50 0.66 -12.40
CA VAL A 6 28.15 1.67 -13.42
C VAL A 6 27.76 3.01 -12.79
N SER A 7 26.98 2.98 -11.71
CA SER A 7 26.41 4.20 -11.13
C SER A 7 27.41 5.03 -10.33
N PHE A 8 28.39 4.40 -9.66
CA PHE A 8 29.35 5.11 -8.82
C PHE A 8 30.30 5.99 -9.63
N PRO A 9 30.99 5.49 -10.69
CA PRO A 9 31.84 6.34 -11.53
C PRO A 9 31.04 7.44 -12.23
N ALA A 10 29.84 7.14 -12.72
CA ALA A 10 28.99 8.12 -13.39
C ALA A 10 28.56 9.28 -12.46
N ARG A 11 28.25 8.98 -11.20
CA ARG A 11 27.94 10.01 -10.20
C ARG A 11 29.17 10.80 -9.80
N LEU A 12 30.33 10.16 -9.66
CA LEU A 12 31.60 10.82 -9.35
C LEU A 12 31.96 11.86 -10.42
N VAL A 13 31.93 11.47 -11.70
CA VAL A 13 32.21 12.37 -12.83
C VAL A 13 31.25 13.56 -12.86
N ARG A 14 29.95 13.33 -12.63
CA ARG A 14 28.96 14.42 -12.56
C ARG A 14 29.20 15.36 -11.38
N SER A 15 29.56 14.83 -10.21
CA SER A 15 29.85 15.63 -9.02
C SER A 15 31.08 16.50 -9.22
N VAL A 16 32.16 15.94 -9.80
CA VAL A 16 33.39 16.68 -10.13
C VAL A 16 33.10 17.78 -11.15
N ARG A 17 32.32 17.49 -12.21
CA ARG A 17 31.91 18.50 -13.21
C ARG A 17 31.10 19.63 -12.59
N LYS A 18 30.17 19.32 -11.67
CA LYS A 18 29.37 20.35 -10.96
C LYS A 18 30.21 21.17 -9.97
N LEU A 19 31.24 20.59 -9.38
CA LEU A 19 32.15 21.30 -8.49
C LEU A 19 33.00 22.28 -9.31
N MET A 20 33.59 21.84 -10.43
CA MET A 20 34.33 22.73 -11.33
C MET A 20 33.46 23.87 -11.87
N ALA A 21 32.21 23.57 -12.29
CA ALA A 21 31.29 24.60 -12.76
C ALA A 21 30.93 25.65 -11.69
N ARG A 22 30.90 25.25 -10.41
CA ARG A 22 30.66 26.17 -9.28
C ARG A 22 31.88 27.03 -8.92
N VAL A 23 33.09 26.54 -9.19
CA VAL A 23 34.33 27.29 -8.96
C VAL A 23 34.57 28.32 -10.09
N VAL A 24 34.10 28.05 -11.31
CA VAL A 24 34.30 28.91 -12.49
C VAL A 24 33.15 29.92 -12.70
N GLY A 25 31.96 29.68 -12.16
CA GLY A 25 30.82 30.61 -12.24
C GLY A 25 30.86 31.72 -11.20
N SER A 26 30.91 32.98 -11.65
CA SER A 26 30.84 34.18 -10.79
C SER A 26 29.59 34.18 -9.88
N PHE A 27 29.77 34.71 -8.68
CA PHE A 27 28.88 34.65 -7.51
C PHE A 27 27.65 35.57 -7.60
N VAL A 28 26.96 35.63 -8.74
CA VAL A 28 25.91 36.62 -9.01
C VAL A 28 24.57 35.92 -9.32
N GLU A 29 23.49 36.37 -8.65
CA GLU A 29 22.07 35.94 -8.78
C GLU A 29 21.57 34.67 -8.06
N PHE A 30 22.00 34.45 -6.82
CA PHE A 30 21.46 33.33 -6.02
C PHE A 30 19.95 33.49 -5.67
N SER A 31 19.46 34.70 -5.37
CA SER A 31 18.12 34.87 -4.75
C SER A 31 16.90 34.64 -5.66
N ALA A 32 16.88 35.18 -6.89
CA ALA A 32 15.71 35.05 -7.77
C ALA A 32 15.64 33.65 -8.40
N GLN A 33 16.80 33.13 -8.81
CA GLN A 33 16.93 31.77 -9.32
C GLN A 33 16.58 30.72 -8.26
N GLU A 34 16.84 30.96 -6.97
CA GLU A 34 16.46 30.03 -5.89
C GLU A 34 14.95 29.89 -5.71
N ILE A 35 14.19 30.98 -5.79
CA ILE A 35 12.73 30.93 -5.65
C ILE A 35 12.12 30.16 -6.83
N ASP A 36 12.59 30.40 -8.05
CA ASP A 36 12.11 29.68 -9.23
C ASP A 36 12.55 28.20 -9.20
N ARG A 37 13.77 27.90 -8.73
CA ARG A 37 14.19 26.52 -8.44
C ARG A 37 13.32 25.85 -7.37
N ILE A 38 12.88 26.57 -6.34
CA ILE A 38 11.96 26.04 -5.32
C ILE A 38 10.60 25.71 -5.95
N LYS A 39 10.08 26.56 -6.84
CA LYS A 39 8.83 26.30 -7.56
C LYS A 39 8.91 25.07 -8.45
N GLU A 40 10.06 24.83 -9.08
CA GLU A 40 10.29 23.65 -9.92
C GLU A 40 10.40 22.34 -9.14
N THR A 41 10.72 22.41 -7.83
CA THR A 41 10.79 21.21 -6.99
C THR A 41 9.43 20.52 -6.86
N PRO A 42 9.40 19.18 -6.72
CA PRO A 42 8.15 18.45 -6.55
C PRO A 42 7.30 18.94 -5.38
N GLN A 43 7.95 19.34 -4.28
CA GLN A 43 7.25 19.89 -3.11
C GLN A 43 6.66 21.27 -3.41
N GLY A 44 7.39 22.13 -4.14
CA GLY A 44 6.90 23.44 -4.56
C GLY A 44 5.67 23.35 -5.47
N ARG A 45 5.69 22.44 -6.44
CA ARG A 45 4.53 22.16 -7.31
C ARG A 45 3.34 21.60 -6.54
N TYR A 46 3.57 20.73 -5.56
CA TYR A 46 2.52 20.23 -4.68
C TYR A 46 1.79 21.37 -3.94
N VAL A 47 2.54 22.31 -3.34
CA VAL A 47 1.95 23.47 -2.66
C VAL A 47 1.22 24.40 -3.62
N GLN A 48 1.78 24.64 -4.81
CA GLN A 48 1.07 25.39 -5.85
C GLN A 48 -0.25 24.72 -6.24
N GLY A 49 -0.26 23.38 -6.34
CA GLY A 49 -1.46 22.60 -6.60
C GLY A 49 -2.51 22.72 -5.50
N LEU A 50 -2.11 22.79 -4.23
CA LEU A 50 -3.01 23.03 -3.10
C LEU A 50 -3.67 24.41 -3.16
N LEU A 51 -2.90 25.44 -3.55
CA LEU A 51 -3.39 26.82 -3.63
C LEU A 51 -4.12 27.13 -4.94
N ARG A 52 -3.90 26.33 -5.99
CA ARG A 52 -4.57 26.49 -7.29
C ARG A 52 -6.01 26.01 -7.16
N LYS A 53 -6.96 26.94 -7.30
CA LYS A 53 -8.40 26.65 -7.29
C LYS A 53 -8.70 25.49 -8.24
N LYS A 54 -9.23 24.39 -7.71
CA LYS A 54 -9.74 23.27 -8.50
C LYS A 54 -10.93 23.82 -9.28
N LEU A 55 -10.74 24.09 -10.58
CA LEU A 55 -11.86 24.33 -11.49
C LEU A 55 -12.79 23.13 -11.33
N SER A 56 -13.99 23.42 -10.82
CA SER A 56 -15.07 22.45 -10.61
C SER A 56 -15.09 21.52 -11.82
N SER A 57 -14.83 20.23 -11.59
CA SER A 57 -15.05 19.22 -12.61
C SER A 57 -16.55 19.25 -12.89
N ARG A 58 -16.92 19.94 -13.95
CA ARG A 58 -18.26 19.96 -14.52
C ARG A 58 -18.71 18.51 -14.63
N ASN A 59 -19.73 18.15 -13.85
CA ASN A 59 -20.34 16.83 -13.89
C ASN A 59 -20.72 16.53 -15.34
N GLN A 60 -19.94 15.67 -16.00
CA GLN A 60 -20.35 15.11 -17.27
C GLN A 60 -21.48 14.13 -16.95
N SER A 61 -22.66 14.46 -17.46
CA SER A 61 -23.84 13.60 -17.44
C SER A 61 -23.50 12.26 -18.09
N LYS A 62 -23.63 11.19 -17.31
CA LYS A 62 -23.58 9.81 -17.81
C LYS A 62 -24.75 9.62 -18.78
N SER A 63 -24.45 9.28 -20.04
CA SER A 63 -25.45 8.85 -21.03
C SER A 63 -25.95 7.45 -20.70
N GLU A 64 -27.26 7.21 -20.86
CA GLU A 64 -27.90 5.91 -20.71
C GLU A 64 -27.41 4.91 -21.76
N PRO A 65 -27.08 3.66 -21.38
CA PRO A 65 -26.57 2.68 -22.32
C PRO A 65 -27.58 1.59 -22.71
N ASP A 66 -27.48 1.17 -23.98
CA ASP A 66 -28.37 0.21 -24.64
C ASP A 66 -28.18 -1.25 -24.20
N ASN A 67 -27.15 -1.59 -23.39
CA ASN A 67 -26.90 -2.97 -22.93
C ASN A 67 -26.27 -3.05 -21.51
N VAL A 68 -27.13 -3.26 -20.51
CA VAL A 68 -26.81 -3.21 -19.06
C VAL A 68 -25.71 -4.21 -18.64
N PHE A 69 -25.69 -5.42 -19.19
CA PHE A 69 -24.76 -6.47 -18.74
C PHE A 69 -23.32 -6.28 -19.24
N GLN A 70 -23.14 -5.87 -20.50
CA GLN A 70 -21.81 -5.63 -21.06
C GLN A 70 -21.13 -4.42 -20.39
N GLU A 71 -21.90 -3.39 -20.08
CA GLU A 71 -21.37 -2.23 -19.35
C GLU A 71 -21.09 -2.55 -17.90
N PHE A 72 -21.89 -3.39 -17.23
CA PHE A 72 -21.55 -3.88 -15.89
C PHE A 72 -20.24 -4.65 -15.88
N LEU A 73 -20.03 -5.55 -16.85
CA LEU A 73 -18.79 -6.31 -16.97
C LEU A 73 -17.60 -5.39 -17.28
N LYS A 74 -17.78 -4.44 -18.20
CA LYS A 74 -16.75 -3.45 -18.58
C LYS A 74 -16.42 -2.52 -17.42
N GLU A 75 -17.41 -2.01 -16.68
CA GLU A 75 -17.23 -1.22 -15.47
C GLU A 75 -16.53 -2.03 -14.39
N TYR A 76 -16.89 -3.31 -14.20
CA TYR A 76 -16.25 -4.18 -13.23
C TYR A 76 -14.78 -4.43 -13.60
N LEU A 77 -14.50 -4.79 -14.86
CA LEU A 77 -13.14 -4.99 -15.37
C LEU A 77 -12.32 -3.70 -15.30
N GLN A 78 -12.94 -2.55 -15.57
CA GLN A 78 -12.31 -1.24 -15.47
C GLN A 78 -12.04 -0.84 -14.03
N LYS A 79 -12.95 -1.16 -13.08
CA LYS A 79 -12.72 -0.99 -11.64
C LYS A 79 -11.57 -1.87 -11.16
N VAL A 80 -11.57 -3.14 -11.54
CA VAL A 80 -10.49 -4.09 -11.20
C VAL A 80 -9.16 -3.63 -11.79
N LYS A 81 -9.12 -3.23 -13.06
CA LYS A 81 -7.92 -2.66 -13.70
C LYS A 81 -7.47 -1.37 -13.03
N ALA A 82 -8.39 -0.50 -12.64
CA ALA A 82 -8.06 0.75 -11.93
C ALA A 82 -7.55 0.50 -10.50
N GLN A 83 -7.96 -0.60 -9.86
CA GLN A 83 -7.44 -1.02 -8.55
C GLN A 83 -6.07 -1.70 -8.67
N LEU A 84 -5.83 -2.46 -9.75
CA LEU A 84 -4.56 -3.16 -10.01
C LEU A 84 -3.46 -2.24 -10.57
N THR A 85 -3.82 -1.23 -11.36
CA THR A 85 -2.84 -0.34 -11.99
C THR A 85 -2.45 0.80 -11.05
N TYR A 86 -1.15 0.99 -10.87
CA TYR A 86 -0.64 2.13 -10.12
C TYR A 86 -1.01 3.44 -10.84
N LYS A 87 -1.80 4.27 -10.15
CA LYS A 87 -2.12 5.61 -10.65
C LYS A 87 -0.91 6.52 -10.42
N LYS A 88 -0.20 6.83 -11.51
CA LYS A 88 0.91 7.80 -11.49
C LYS A 88 0.38 9.16 -11.02
N ILE A 89 0.74 9.55 -9.80
CA ILE A 89 0.50 10.91 -9.30
C ILE A 89 1.66 11.77 -9.79
N PRO A 90 1.42 12.82 -10.60
CA PRO A 90 2.50 13.69 -11.08
C PRO A 90 3.23 14.30 -9.88
N ASP A 91 4.56 14.27 -9.94
CA ASP A 91 5.47 14.83 -8.92
C ASP A 91 5.43 14.22 -7.52
N PHE A 92 4.64 13.16 -7.30
CA PHE A 92 4.71 12.40 -6.05
C PHE A 92 5.93 11.47 -6.06
N ARG A 93 6.71 11.49 -4.98
CA ARG A 93 7.86 10.62 -4.79
C ARG A 93 7.71 9.86 -3.48
N TYR A 94 7.89 8.54 -3.54
CA TYR A 94 7.93 7.70 -2.35
C TYR A 94 9.19 7.96 -1.52
N SER A 95 9.08 7.77 -0.22
CA SER A 95 10.23 7.74 0.68
C SER A 95 11.22 6.65 0.25
N LEU A 96 12.52 6.94 0.38
CA LEU A 96 13.58 5.98 0.02
C LEU A 96 13.42 4.68 0.79
N ARG A 97 13.04 4.76 2.08
CA ARG A 97 12.84 3.59 2.94
C ARG A 97 11.73 2.68 2.41
N MET A 98 10.61 3.25 1.98
CA MET A 98 9.51 2.50 1.36
C MET A 98 9.95 1.80 0.07
N MET A 99 10.68 2.50 -0.78
CA MET A 99 11.20 1.91 -2.03
C MET A 99 12.17 0.77 -1.75
N CYS A 100 13.04 0.91 -0.75
CA CYS A 100 13.95 -0.16 -0.33
C CYS A 100 13.19 -1.39 0.16
N VAL A 101 12.17 -1.23 1.01
CA VAL A 101 11.35 -2.36 1.50
C VAL A 101 10.66 -3.09 0.35
N VAL A 102 10.10 -2.37 -0.63
CA VAL A 102 9.47 -2.98 -1.81
C VAL A 102 10.49 -3.77 -2.65
N VAL A 103 11.68 -3.21 -2.91
CA VAL A 103 12.73 -3.90 -3.67
C VAL A 103 13.22 -5.14 -2.94
N VAL A 104 13.44 -5.06 -1.62
CA VAL A 104 13.83 -6.20 -0.79
C VAL A 104 12.72 -7.26 -0.79
N GLY A 105 11.45 -6.87 -0.69
CA GLY A 105 10.31 -7.78 -0.77
C GLY A 105 10.27 -8.54 -2.11
N ILE A 106 10.51 -7.86 -3.23
CA ILE A 106 10.60 -8.51 -4.56
C ILE A 106 11.77 -9.51 -4.61
N LEU A 107 12.93 -9.12 -4.07
CA LEU A 107 14.09 -10.01 -4.01
C LEU A 107 13.83 -11.25 -3.15
N LEU A 108 13.17 -11.10 -2.00
CA LEU A 108 12.81 -12.23 -1.13
C LEU A 108 11.83 -13.17 -1.82
N ILE A 109 10.80 -12.65 -2.49
CA ILE A 109 9.86 -13.46 -3.27
C ILE A 109 10.61 -14.25 -4.34
N TYR A 110 11.53 -13.60 -5.06
CA TYR A 110 12.37 -14.25 -6.05
C TYR A 110 13.23 -15.36 -5.42
N MET A 111 13.95 -15.07 -4.33
CA MET A 111 14.81 -16.03 -3.65
C MET A 111 14.03 -17.25 -3.17
N ILE A 112 12.90 -17.05 -2.47
CA ILE A 112 12.06 -18.15 -1.99
C ILE A 112 11.52 -18.96 -3.16
N SER A 113 11.04 -18.31 -4.23
CA SER A 113 10.52 -19.03 -5.40
C SER A 113 11.61 -19.85 -6.09
N ALA A 114 12.83 -19.33 -6.17
CA ALA A 114 13.98 -20.00 -6.75
C ALA A 114 14.44 -21.17 -5.85
N GLU A 115 14.50 -20.98 -4.54
CA GLU A 115 14.85 -22.05 -3.58
C GLU A 115 13.83 -23.18 -3.62
N VAL A 116 12.53 -22.87 -3.64
CA VAL A 116 11.48 -23.88 -3.78
C VAL A 116 11.68 -24.67 -5.07
N LEU A 117 11.97 -24.01 -6.19
CA LEU A 117 12.22 -24.68 -7.47
C LEU A 117 13.50 -25.53 -7.44
N LEU A 118 14.60 -24.98 -6.90
CA LEU A 118 15.91 -25.61 -6.82
C LEU A 118 15.97 -26.77 -5.84
N VAL A 119 15.10 -26.81 -4.82
CA VAL A 119 14.98 -27.96 -3.91
C VAL A 119 14.02 -28.99 -4.46
N LEU A 120 12.86 -28.56 -4.97
CA LEU A 120 11.80 -29.47 -5.42
C LEU A 120 12.21 -30.26 -6.67
N VAL A 121 12.85 -29.62 -7.66
CA VAL A 121 13.19 -30.26 -8.94
C VAL A 121 14.25 -31.36 -8.76
N PRO A 122 15.37 -31.15 -8.04
CA PRO A 122 16.37 -32.20 -7.80
C PRO A 122 15.86 -33.30 -6.87
N LEU A 123 14.96 -33.00 -5.92
CA LEU A 123 14.30 -34.03 -5.12
C LEU A 123 13.53 -35.00 -6.02
N LEU A 124 12.73 -34.47 -6.94
CA LEU A 124 11.98 -35.27 -7.90
C LEU A 124 12.91 -36.05 -8.84
N SER A 125 13.99 -35.43 -9.34
CA SER A 125 14.93 -36.11 -10.25
C SER A 125 15.81 -37.16 -9.56
N ASN A 126 16.19 -36.95 -8.29
CA ASN A 126 16.91 -37.96 -7.51
C ASN A 126 16.03 -39.17 -7.24
N ILE A 127 14.76 -38.97 -6.91
CA ILE A 127 13.80 -40.07 -6.76
C ILE A 127 13.70 -40.87 -8.07
N LEU A 128 13.54 -40.18 -9.20
CA LEU A 128 13.47 -40.80 -10.53
C LEU A 128 14.76 -41.53 -10.95
N SER A 129 15.93 -40.98 -10.65
CA SER A 129 17.21 -41.57 -11.05
C SER A 129 17.65 -42.74 -10.16
N GLN A 130 17.31 -42.70 -8.86
CA GLN A 130 17.50 -43.85 -7.98
C GLN A 130 16.70 -45.03 -8.49
N ILE A 131 15.46 -44.78 -8.90
CA ILE A 131 14.59 -45.79 -9.50
C ILE A 131 15.21 -46.39 -10.79
N TRP A 132 15.76 -45.54 -11.66
CA TRP A 132 16.34 -45.99 -12.93
C TRP A 132 17.66 -46.77 -12.76
N LYS A 133 18.52 -46.36 -11.82
CA LYS A 133 19.79 -47.06 -11.55
C LYS A 133 19.58 -48.46 -11.00
N THR A 134 18.60 -48.63 -10.11
CA THR A 134 18.21 -49.97 -9.65
C THR A 134 17.74 -50.85 -10.79
N ILE A 135 17.03 -50.32 -11.79
CA ILE A 135 16.65 -51.10 -12.99
C ILE A 135 17.88 -51.50 -13.80
N ALA A 136 18.80 -50.57 -14.08
CA ALA A 136 19.95 -50.81 -14.94
C ALA A 136 20.99 -51.78 -14.33
N LEU A 137 21.24 -51.70 -13.01
CA LEU A 137 22.19 -52.57 -12.31
C LEU A 137 21.73 -54.04 -12.30
N ILE A 138 20.42 -54.26 -12.33
CA ILE A 138 19.85 -55.61 -12.39
C ILE A 138 19.92 -56.17 -13.83
N ASP A 139 19.89 -55.31 -14.86
CA ASP A 139 20.02 -55.71 -16.27
C ASP A 139 21.47 -56.10 -16.63
N GLU A 140 22.47 -55.47 -16.03
CA GLU A 140 23.91 -55.70 -16.29
C GLU A 140 24.47 -57.00 -15.63
N ILE A 141 23.90 -57.45 -14.50
CA ILE A 141 24.29 -58.71 -13.83
C ILE A 141 23.77 -59.95 -14.61
N LYS A 142 22.92 -59.75 -15.61
CA LYS A 142 22.34 -60.81 -16.45
C LYS A 142 23.32 -61.41 -17.48
N GLU A 143 24.49 -60.79 -17.68
CA GLU A 143 25.48 -61.19 -18.71
C GLU A 143 26.76 -61.87 -18.20
N ALA A 144 26.96 -62.04 -16.88
CA ALA A 144 28.10 -62.81 -16.33
C ALA A 144 27.62 -63.99 -15.48
N GLU A 145 27.93 -65.19 -15.96
CA GLU A 145 27.39 -66.49 -15.56
C GLU A 145 27.51 -66.85 -14.06
N SER A 146 26.40 -67.28 -13.46
CA SER A 146 26.27 -68.35 -12.46
C SER A 146 24.79 -68.65 -12.22
N ILE A 147 24.42 -69.92 -12.09
CA ILE A 147 23.05 -70.36 -11.78
C ILE A 147 22.52 -69.71 -10.47
N GLY A 148 23.42 -69.27 -9.58
CA GLY A 148 23.09 -68.52 -8.35
C GLY A 148 22.84 -67.01 -8.55
N THR A 149 23.53 -66.36 -9.48
CA THR A 149 23.33 -64.92 -9.78
C THR A 149 22.05 -64.68 -10.55
N ASN A 150 21.66 -65.59 -11.45
CA ASN A 150 20.34 -65.58 -12.09
C ASN A 150 19.21 -65.64 -11.06
N PHE A 151 19.36 -66.41 -9.98
CA PHE A 151 18.36 -66.45 -8.91
C PHE A 151 18.30 -65.12 -8.15
N THR A 152 19.45 -64.52 -7.79
CA THR A 152 19.49 -63.22 -7.09
C THR A 152 19.00 -62.06 -7.96
N VAL A 153 19.34 -62.04 -9.25
CA VAL A 153 18.87 -61.06 -10.25
C VAL A 153 17.38 -61.24 -10.52
N THR A 154 16.89 -62.47 -10.65
CA THR A 154 15.46 -62.74 -10.80
C THR A 154 14.70 -62.35 -9.54
N VAL A 155 15.23 -62.63 -8.34
CA VAL A 155 14.65 -62.16 -7.08
C VAL A 155 14.66 -60.64 -7.01
N LEU A 156 15.72 -59.97 -7.47
CA LEU A 156 15.80 -58.50 -7.51
C LEU A 156 14.79 -57.90 -8.51
N PHE A 157 14.69 -58.42 -9.73
CA PHE A 157 13.65 -58.01 -10.70
C PHE A 157 12.24 -58.28 -10.16
N VAL A 158 12.01 -59.44 -9.54
CA VAL A 158 10.71 -59.75 -8.91
C VAL A 158 10.44 -58.81 -7.74
N THR A 159 11.42 -58.46 -6.91
CA THR A 159 11.24 -57.47 -5.84
C THR A 159 11.04 -56.06 -6.39
N TRP A 160 11.66 -55.72 -7.52
CA TRP A 160 11.48 -54.46 -8.23
C TRP A 160 10.07 -54.36 -8.84
N ASP A 161 9.61 -55.40 -9.52
CA ASP A 161 8.28 -55.50 -10.09
C ASP A 161 7.22 -55.51 -8.98
N VAL A 162 7.48 -56.18 -7.84
CA VAL A 162 6.61 -56.14 -6.66
C VAL A 162 6.62 -54.75 -6.02
N ALA A 163 7.77 -54.09 -5.89
CA ALA A 163 7.85 -52.75 -5.30
C ALA A 163 7.20 -51.68 -6.18
N THR A 164 7.42 -51.75 -7.51
CA THR A 164 6.76 -50.86 -8.47
C THR A 164 5.27 -51.16 -8.57
N ALA A 165 4.84 -52.43 -8.50
CA ALA A 165 3.43 -52.79 -8.40
C ALA A 165 2.80 -52.23 -7.11
N ILE A 166 3.48 -52.32 -5.96
CA ILE A 166 3.00 -51.74 -4.69
C ILE A 166 2.91 -50.21 -4.80
N GLN A 167 3.91 -49.56 -5.39
CA GLN A 167 3.91 -48.11 -5.59
C GLN A 167 2.77 -47.67 -6.52
N VAL A 168 2.59 -48.33 -7.67
CA VAL A 168 1.49 -48.06 -8.61
C VAL A 168 0.14 -48.34 -7.95
N CYS A 169 -0.01 -49.42 -7.20
CA CYS A 169 -1.22 -49.75 -6.45
C CYS A 169 -1.53 -48.72 -5.35
N SER A 170 -0.51 -48.18 -4.65
CA SER A 170 -0.72 -47.13 -3.66
C SER A 170 -1.13 -45.80 -4.29
N ILE A 171 -0.50 -45.40 -5.41
CA ILE A 171 -0.87 -44.20 -6.16
C ILE A 171 -2.29 -44.35 -6.74
N LEU A 172 -2.62 -45.51 -7.30
CA LEU A 172 -3.94 -45.83 -7.82
C LEU A 172 -4.97 -45.84 -6.69
N SER A 173 -4.67 -46.40 -5.52
CA SER A 173 -5.54 -46.40 -4.34
C SER A 173 -5.82 -44.99 -3.83
N VAL A 174 -4.80 -44.13 -3.73
CA VAL A 174 -4.96 -42.72 -3.33
C VAL A 174 -5.76 -41.94 -4.37
N SER A 175 -5.48 -42.16 -5.66
CA SER A 175 -6.19 -41.49 -6.76
C SER A 175 -7.65 -41.92 -6.84
N LEU A 176 -7.93 -43.22 -6.69
CA LEU A 176 -9.30 -43.75 -6.62
C LEU A 176 -10.01 -43.27 -5.35
N GLY A 177 -9.34 -43.24 -4.20
CA GLY A 177 -9.88 -42.69 -2.95
C GLY A 177 -10.26 -41.22 -3.09
N PHE A 178 -9.44 -40.43 -3.78
CA PHE A 178 -9.75 -39.04 -4.12
C PHE A 178 -10.95 -38.93 -5.07
N CYS A 179 -11.00 -39.73 -6.14
CA CYS A 179 -12.12 -39.74 -7.09
C CYS A 179 -13.44 -40.17 -6.44
N ILE A 180 -13.43 -41.22 -5.62
CA ILE A 180 -14.58 -41.70 -4.86
C ILE A 180 -15.00 -40.65 -3.83
N GLY A 181 -14.03 -40.00 -3.15
CA GLY A 181 -14.30 -38.89 -2.23
C GLY A 181 -14.97 -37.72 -2.92
N LEU A 182 -14.48 -37.31 -4.10
CA LEU A 182 -15.12 -36.27 -4.92
C LEU A 182 -16.51 -36.67 -5.37
N MET A 183 -16.71 -37.89 -5.87
CA MET A 183 -18.04 -38.39 -6.25
C MET A 183 -18.98 -38.40 -5.05
N ASN A 184 -18.52 -38.82 -3.88
CA ASN A 184 -19.34 -38.85 -2.67
C ASN A 184 -19.72 -37.44 -2.21
N ILE A 185 -18.80 -36.48 -2.27
CA ILE A 185 -19.10 -35.06 -2.00
C ILE A 185 -20.13 -34.53 -3.00
N ILE A 186 -19.97 -34.81 -4.31
CA ILE A 186 -20.91 -34.37 -5.35
C ILE A 186 -22.29 -35.01 -5.17
N HIS A 187 -22.34 -36.30 -4.86
CA HIS A 187 -23.58 -37.04 -4.59
C HIS A 187 -24.29 -36.48 -3.36
N THR A 188 -23.54 -36.26 -2.27
CA THR A 188 -24.05 -35.65 -1.04
C THR A 188 -24.57 -34.24 -1.31
N LEU A 189 -23.83 -33.42 -2.06
CA LEU A 189 -24.25 -32.06 -2.43
C LEU A 189 -25.51 -32.05 -3.33
N THR A 190 -25.65 -33.05 -4.20
CA THR A 190 -26.85 -33.26 -5.03
C THR A 190 -28.05 -33.66 -4.18
N SER A 191 -27.84 -34.50 -3.16
CA SER A 191 -28.88 -34.90 -2.20
C SER A 191 -29.37 -33.72 -1.34
N TYR A 192 -28.47 -32.81 -0.93
CA TYR A 192 -28.82 -31.59 -0.18
C TYR A 192 -29.31 -30.42 -1.06
N ARG A 193 -29.31 -30.56 -2.40
CA ARG A 193 -29.80 -29.54 -3.35
C ARG A 193 -31.17 -28.95 -3.00
N PRO A 194 -32.24 -29.74 -2.71
CA PRO A 194 -33.54 -29.17 -2.38
C PRO A 194 -33.52 -28.32 -1.11
N MET A 195 -32.74 -28.70 -0.08
CA MET A 195 -32.59 -27.90 1.14
C MET A 195 -31.86 -26.58 0.89
N ILE A 196 -30.83 -26.60 0.03
CA ILE A 196 -30.10 -25.38 -0.36
C ILE A 196 -31.04 -24.44 -1.13
N VAL A 197 -31.77 -24.96 -2.13
CA VAL A 197 -32.73 -24.17 -2.91
C VAL A 197 -33.84 -23.61 -2.04
N PHE A 198 -34.40 -24.42 -1.12
CA PHE A 198 -35.40 -23.98 -0.16
C PHE A 198 -34.88 -22.84 0.73
N SER A 199 -33.64 -22.95 1.24
CA SER A 199 -32.99 -21.91 2.03
C SER A 199 -32.82 -20.59 1.25
N PHE A 200 -32.47 -20.66 -0.03
CA PHE A 200 -32.41 -19.48 -0.91
C PHE A 200 -33.80 -18.89 -1.15
N LEU A 201 -34.81 -19.73 -1.40
CA LEU A 201 -36.19 -19.30 -1.62
C LEU A 201 -36.76 -18.58 -0.39
N VAL A 202 -36.61 -19.16 0.80
CA VAL A 202 -37.02 -18.55 2.07
C VAL A 202 -36.34 -17.20 2.25
N ARG A 203 -35.04 -17.08 1.92
CA ARG A 203 -34.33 -15.80 2.00
C ARG A 203 -34.88 -14.76 1.03
N ILE A 204 -35.18 -15.14 -0.21
CA ILE A 204 -35.78 -14.23 -1.19
C ILE A 204 -37.15 -13.78 -0.69
N LEU A 205 -37.97 -14.70 -0.21
CA LEU A 205 -39.28 -14.39 0.35
C LEU A 205 -39.17 -13.43 1.54
N GLN A 206 -38.23 -13.65 2.47
CA GLN A 206 -37.96 -12.73 3.57
C GLN A 206 -37.61 -11.30 3.08
N ILE A 207 -36.77 -11.17 2.06
CA ILE A 207 -36.39 -9.87 1.48
C ILE A 207 -37.60 -9.20 0.81
N LEU A 208 -38.40 -9.97 0.07
CA LEU A 208 -39.60 -9.47 -0.61
C LEU A 208 -40.64 -8.99 0.42
N THR A 209 -40.96 -9.81 1.42
CA THR A 209 -41.92 -9.46 2.47
C THR A 209 -41.43 -8.26 3.28
N ALA A 210 -40.13 -8.19 3.61
CA ALA A 210 -39.55 -7.02 4.27
C ALA A 210 -39.73 -5.74 3.42
N ARG A 211 -39.48 -5.81 2.11
CA ARG A 211 -39.53 -4.64 1.22
C ARG A 211 -40.95 -4.19 0.87
N PHE A 212 -41.88 -5.12 0.68
CA PHE A 212 -43.23 -4.83 0.19
C PHE A 212 -44.29 -4.73 1.29
N VAL A 213 -44.16 -5.47 2.39
CA VAL A 213 -45.19 -5.56 3.43
C VAL A 213 -44.82 -4.75 4.67
N PHE A 214 -43.57 -4.84 5.14
CA PHE A 214 -43.19 -4.26 6.44
C PHE A 214 -42.58 -2.85 6.34
N LEU A 215 -41.86 -2.55 5.25
CA LEU A 215 -41.12 -1.29 5.11
C LEU A 215 -41.98 -0.16 4.53
N GLN A 216 -42.08 0.94 5.27
CA GLN A 216 -42.87 2.11 4.85
C GLN A 216 -42.24 2.81 3.64
N ASN A 217 -43.06 3.16 2.65
CA ASN A 217 -42.65 3.87 1.42
C ASN A 217 -41.43 3.21 0.71
N ARG A 218 -41.37 1.87 0.69
CA ARG A 218 -40.30 1.08 0.03
C ARG A 218 -38.87 1.51 0.41
N GLY A 219 -38.68 2.01 1.63
CA GLY A 219 -37.37 2.38 2.19
C GLY A 219 -36.99 3.85 2.05
N ARG A 220 -37.91 4.73 1.65
CA ARG A 220 -37.67 6.19 1.66
C ARG A 220 -37.52 6.74 3.09
N VAL A 221 -38.16 6.07 4.05
CA VAL A 221 -38.02 6.33 5.49
C VAL A 221 -37.75 4.99 6.18
N MET A 222 -36.81 4.97 7.14
CA MET A 222 -36.47 3.77 7.92
C MET A 222 -37.52 3.53 9.02
N ALA A 223 -38.77 3.32 8.61
CA ALA A 223 -39.91 3.10 9.50
C ALA A 223 -40.69 1.85 9.10
N ILE A 224 -41.18 1.12 10.12
CA ILE A 224 -41.95 -0.12 9.95
C ILE A 224 -43.44 0.22 10.03
N GLN A 225 -44.22 -0.23 9.05
CA GLN A 225 -45.64 0.10 8.95
C GLN A 225 -46.52 -0.79 9.85
N ASN A 226 -46.38 -2.12 9.79
CA ASN A 226 -47.13 -3.06 10.63
C ASN A 226 -46.21 -3.79 11.62
N LYS A 227 -46.03 -3.22 12.80
CA LYS A 227 -45.13 -3.75 13.84
C LYS A 227 -45.57 -5.14 14.33
N GLN A 228 -46.87 -5.35 14.55
CA GLN A 228 -47.39 -6.63 15.06
C GLN A 228 -47.19 -7.78 14.06
N GLY A 229 -47.51 -7.53 12.78
CA GLY A 229 -47.28 -8.51 11.71
C GLY A 229 -45.79 -8.84 11.53
N TYR A 230 -44.92 -7.84 11.70
CA TYR A 230 -43.47 -8.05 11.67
C TYR A 230 -42.97 -8.94 12.82
N HIS A 231 -43.45 -8.71 14.05
CA HIS A 231 -43.09 -9.56 15.19
C HIS A 231 -43.57 -11.01 15.02
N LEU A 232 -44.80 -11.23 14.52
CA LEU A 232 -45.32 -12.57 14.23
C LEU A 232 -44.49 -13.27 13.13
N PHE A 233 -44.12 -12.53 12.08
CA PHE A 233 -43.28 -13.03 11.01
C PHE A 233 -41.90 -13.46 11.50
N LEU A 234 -41.23 -12.63 12.32
CA LEU A 234 -39.94 -12.96 12.92
C LEU A 234 -40.01 -14.23 13.78
N TYR A 235 -41.08 -14.38 14.57
CA TYR A 235 -41.27 -15.57 15.39
C TYR A 235 -41.38 -16.84 14.54
N PHE A 236 -42.13 -16.79 13.45
CA PHE A 236 -42.27 -17.93 12.53
C PHE A 236 -40.97 -18.24 11.77
N THR A 237 -40.25 -17.22 11.30
CA THR A 237 -39.01 -17.45 10.53
C THR A 237 -37.80 -17.80 11.38
N PHE A 238 -37.86 -17.61 12.71
CA PHE A 238 -36.74 -17.84 13.63
C PHE A 238 -36.09 -19.22 13.46
N ILE A 239 -36.88 -20.30 13.42
CA ILE A 239 -36.37 -21.66 13.27
C ILE A 239 -35.67 -21.84 11.91
N LEU A 240 -36.24 -21.28 10.83
CA LEU A 240 -35.64 -21.30 9.50
C LEU A 240 -34.34 -20.49 9.45
N ASP A 241 -34.27 -19.37 10.18
CA ASP A 241 -33.07 -18.54 10.28
C ASP A 241 -31.93 -19.24 11.02
N ILE A 242 -32.21 -20.12 11.99
CA ILE A 242 -31.19 -20.97 12.64
C ILE A 242 -30.57 -21.93 11.62
N ILE A 243 -31.39 -22.61 10.82
CA ILE A 243 -30.93 -23.56 9.78
C ILE A 243 -30.14 -22.82 8.69
N ILE A 244 -30.61 -21.66 8.24
CA ILE A 244 -29.88 -20.84 7.27
C ILE A 244 -28.57 -20.31 7.89
N GLY A 245 -28.58 -19.99 9.18
CA GLY A 245 -27.44 -19.52 9.95
C GLY A 245 -26.31 -20.56 10.03
N SER A 246 -26.65 -21.83 10.26
CA SER A 246 -25.67 -22.92 10.29
C SER A 246 -24.94 -23.08 8.96
N MET A 247 -25.63 -22.89 7.82
CA MET A 247 -25.02 -22.92 6.49
C MET A 247 -24.16 -21.68 6.18
N ARG A 248 -24.50 -20.50 6.74
CA ARG A 248 -23.73 -19.25 6.53
C ARG A 248 -22.48 -19.15 7.39
N CYS A 249 -22.46 -19.81 8.55
CA CYS A 249 -21.31 -19.83 9.44
C CYS A 249 -20.01 -20.35 8.77
N PRO A 250 -19.98 -21.54 8.12
CA PRO A 250 -18.79 -22.03 7.44
C PRO A 250 -18.43 -21.15 6.24
N TYR A 251 -19.40 -20.60 5.52
CA TYR A 251 -19.12 -19.65 4.44
C TYR A 251 -18.47 -18.35 4.95
N ARG A 252 -18.87 -17.86 6.12
CA ARG A 252 -18.22 -16.72 6.80
C ARG A 252 -16.77 -17.08 7.17
N LEU A 253 -16.55 -18.27 7.72
CA LEU A 253 -15.22 -18.74 8.08
C LEU A 253 -14.33 -18.87 6.84
N LEU A 254 -14.82 -19.49 5.77
CA LEU A 254 -14.08 -19.65 4.52
C LEU A 254 -13.64 -18.29 3.95
N LYS A 255 -14.55 -17.31 3.89
CA LYS A 255 -14.22 -15.95 3.46
C LYS A 255 -13.17 -15.29 4.35
N ALA A 256 -13.27 -15.46 5.67
CA ALA A 256 -12.30 -14.91 6.60
C ALA A 256 -10.91 -15.53 6.40
N VAL A 257 -10.82 -16.84 6.20
CA VAL A 257 -9.57 -17.54 5.91
C VAL A 257 -8.98 -17.11 4.57
N THR A 258 -9.78 -17.06 3.51
CA THR A 258 -9.29 -16.63 2.19
C THR A 258 -8.79 -15.18 2.20
N LEU A 259 -9.56 -14.26 2.80
CA LEU A 259 -9.15 -12.86 2.88
C LEU A 259 -7.96 -12.67 3.83
N GLY A 260 -7.94 -13.40 4.95
CA GLY A 260 -6.81 -13.40 5.89
C GLY A 260 -5.52 -13.87 5.22
N ALA A 261 -5.55 -14.99 4.48
CA ALA A 261 -4.37 -15.51 3.77
C ALA A 261 -3.85 -14.53 2.69
N LEU A 262 -4.74 -13.89 1.94
CA LEU A 262 -4.35 -12.91 0.91
C LEU A 262 -3.80 -11.60 1.48
N THR A 263 -4.27 -11.21 2.67
CA THR A 263 -3.85 -9.96 3.35
C THR A 263 -2.68 -10.15 4.29
N LEU A 264 -2.34 -11.39 4.68
CA LEU A 264 -1.26 -11.70 5.64
C LEU A 264 0.10 -11.10 5.24
N ALA A 265 0.43 -11.14 3.94
CA ALA A 265 1.70 -10.61 3.43
C ALA A 265 1.71 -9.07 3.30
N ARG A 266 0.56 -8.41 3.46
CA ARG A 266 0.38 -6.97 3.26
C ARG A 266 0.36 -6.25 4.60
N LEU A 267 1.31 -5.32 4.80
CA LEU A 267 1.43 -4.51 6.02
C LEU A 267 0.46 -3.32 6.09
N ASP A 268 -0.20 -2.99 4.98
CA ASP A 268 -1.10 -1.83 4.89
C ASP A 268 -2.52 -2.12 5.40
N HIS A 269 -2.85 -3.38 5.66
CA HIS A 269 -4.14 -3.81 6.19
C HIS A 269 -3.93 -4.78 7.36
N SER A 270 -4.62 -4.56 8.48
CA SER A 270 -4.65 -5.51 9.60
C SER A 270 -5.59 -6.67 9.28
N SER A 271 -5.15 -7.92 9.44
CA SER A 271 -6.04 -9.08 9.28
C SER A 271 -7.05 -9.23 10.43
N LEU A 272 -6.85 -8.50 11.53
CA LEU A 272 -7.73 -8.50 12.70
C LEU A 272 -8.92 -7.55 12.52
N SER A 273 -9.94 -7.70 13.38
CA SER A 273 -11.06 -6.75 13.40
C SER A 273 -10.60 -5.36 13.84
N ARG A 274 -11.39 -4.34 13.52
CA ARG A 274 -11.06 -2.93 13.75
C ARG A 274 -10.70 -2.59 15.21
N GLU A 275 -11.33 -3.27 16.16
CA GLU A 275 -11.08 -3.08 17.59
C GLU A 275 -9.75 -3.70 18.06
N PHE A 276 -9.27 -4.72 17.34
CA PHE A 276 -8.03 -5.45 17.65
C PHE A 276 -6.88 -5.10 16.68
N GLU A 277 -7.01 -4.02 15.89
CA GLU A 277 -5.93 -3.54 15.00
C GLU A 277 -4.64 -3.21 15.77
N THR A 278 -4.75 -2.83 17.04
CA THR A 278 -3.60 -2.52 17.90
C THR A 278 -2.77 -3.74 18.29
N LEU A 279 -3.36 -4.94 18.21
CA LEU A 279 -2.68 -6.21 18.47
C LEU A 279 -1.86 -6.67 17.25
N ASP A 280 -2.17 -6.17 16.06
CA ASP A 280 -1.36 -6.42 14.86
C ASP A 280 -0.08 -5.56 14.91
N THR A 281 1.02 -6.19 15.29
CA THR A 281 2.34 -5.54 15.37
C THR A 281 2.83 -5.04 14.02
N GLY A 282 2.53 -5.74 12.92
CA GLY A 282 2.95 -5.38 11.57
C GLY A 282 2.23 -4.11 11.10
N PHE A 283 0.90 -4.09 11.24
CA PHE A 283 0.09 -2.93 10.91
C PHE A 283 0.43 -1.71 11.78
N ARG A 284 0.59 -1.91 13.10
CA ARG A 284 0.98 -0.84 14.03
C ARG A 284 2.34 -0.22 13.68
N ALA A 285 3.33 -1.04 13.33
CA ALA A 285 4.64 -0.57 12.90
C ALA A 285 4.56 0.24 11.60
N TYR A 286 3.75 -0.22 10.63
CA TYR A 286 3.52 0.49 9.36
C TYR A 286 2.85 1.86 9.57
N VAL A 287 1.79 1.94 10.38
CA VAL A 287 1.12 3.20 10.71
C VAL A 287 2.09 4.15 11.44
N GLY A 288 2.84 3.65 12.41
CA GLY A 288 3.87 4.43 13.12
C GLY A 288 4.94 4.98 12.18
N PHE A 289 5.43 4.16 11.24
CA PHE A 289 6.36 4.59 10.20
C PHE A 289 5.77 5.69 9.32
N LEU A 290 4.50 5.57 8.90
CA LEU A 290 3.84 6.56 8.07
C LEU A 290 3.68 7.91 8.80
N HIS A 291 3.33 7.90 10.08
CA HIS A 291 3.29 9.10 10.91
C HIS A 291 4.66 9.75 11.05
N PHE A 292 5.70 8.96 11.29
CA PHE A 292 7.08 9.46 11.38
C PHE A 292 7.54 10.12 10.08
N GLU A 293 7.31 9.48 8.93
CA GLU A 293 7.65 10.06 7.62
C GLU A 293 6.84 11.33 7.33
N ASN A 294 5.55 11.36 7.70
CA ASN A 294 4.72 12.56 7.52
C ASN A 294 5.24 13.74 8.36
N VAL A 295 5.61 13.53 9.62
CA VAL A 295 6.12 14.59 10.50
C VAL A 295 7.49 15.10 10.04
N THR A 296 8.40 14.19 9.68
CA THR A 296 9.78 14.56 9.28
C THR A 296 9.88 15.13 7.87
N SER A 297 9.02 14.68 6.95
CA SER A 297 9.12 15.00 5.53
C SER A 297 7.86 15.68 4.95
N HIS A 298 7.11 16.40 5.78
CA HIS A 298 5.91 17.11 5.34
C HIS A 298 6.22 18.11 4.20
N PRO A 299 5.66 17.94 2.99
CA PRO A 299 6.07 18.71 1.81
C PRO A 299 5.84 20.22 1.99
N VAL A 300 4.76 20.62 2.65
CA VAL A 300 4.44 22.03 2.92
C VAL A 300 5.46 22.66 3.87
N LEU A 301 5.87 21.92 4.91
CA LEU A 301 6.83 22.42 5.91
C LEU A 301 8.21 22.58 5.27
N LEU A 302 8.65 21.59 4.49
CA LEU A 302 9.89 21.63 3.72
C LEU A 302 9.91 22.81 2.74
N THR A 303 8.83 23.07 2.01
CA THR A 303 8.76 24.25 1.14
C THR A 303 8.78 25.54 1.93
N PHE A 304 8.10 25.60 3.08
CA PHE A 304 8.07 26.79 3.92
C PHE A 304 9.47 27.12 4.46
N VAL A 305 10.18 26.14 5.00
CA VAL A 305 11.57 26.32 5.47
C VAL A 305 12.50 26.72 4.31
N ARG A 306 12.35 26.10 3.13
CA ARG A 306 13.13 26.51 1.94
C ARG A 306 12.84 27.94 1.51
N LEU A 307 11.59 28.39 1.58
CA LEU A 307 11.22 29.78 1.29
C LEU A 307 11.78 30.75 2.35
N LEU A 308 11.83 30.34 3.62
CA LEU A 308 12.49 31.12 4.68
C LEU A 308 14.01 31.22 4.46
N LEU A 309 14.65 30.13 4.02
CA LEU A 309 16.08 30.09 3.72
C LEU A 309 16.44 30.85 2.45
N ALA A 310 15.58 30.84 1.42
CA ALA A 310 15.75 31.59 0.17
C ALA A 310 15.50 33.11 0.32
N ARG A 311 15.67 33.65 1.54
CA ARG A 311 15.43 35.06 1.86
C ARG A 311 16.21 35.97 0.91
N PRO A 312 15.61 37.05 0.40
CA PRO A 312 16.22 37.83 -0.67
C PRO A 312 17.58 38.42 -0.29
N SER A 313 18.51 38.30 -1.23
CA SER A 313 19.92 38.72 -1.19
C SER A 313 20.15 40.23 -1.01
N GLY A 314 19.12 41.02 -0.68
CA GLY A 314 19.30 42.40 -0.22
C GLY A 314 19.76 42.50 1.23
N PHE A 315 19.57 41.42 2.02
CA PHE A 315 19.99 41.34 3.42
C PHE A 315 21.45 40.89 3.58
N GLU A 316 21.88 39.94 2.74
CA GLU A 316 23.25 39.40 2.67
C GLU A 316 24.37 40.46 2.51
N PRO A 317 24.32 41.41 1.56
CA PRO A 317 25.38 42.41 1.37
C PRO A 317 25.46 43.41 2.54
N LYS A 318 24.32 43.71 3.19
CA LYS A 318 24.30 44.52 4.41
C LYS A 318 24.88 43.77 5.60
N TRP A 319 24.49 42.52 5.81
CA TRP A 319 25.05 41.67 6.86
C TRP A 319 26.55 41.42 6.66
N ARG A 320 27.00 41.23 5.42
CA ARG A 320 28.42 41.04 5.11
C ARG A 320 29.24 42.32 5.36
N LYS A 321 28.71 43.49 4.99
CA LYS A 321 29.28 44.81 5.35
C LYS A 321 29.31 45.01 6.86
N MET A 322 28.25 44.66 7.58
CA MET A 322 28.18 44.71 9.04
C MET A 322 29.17 43.74 9.69
N LYS A 323 29.36 42.52 9.16
CA LYS A 323 30.38 41.56 9.62
C LYS A 323 31.80 42.06 9.38
N LEU A 324 32.04 42.74 8.26
CA LEU A 324 33.33 43.37 7.93
C LEU A 324 33.61 44.56 8.84
N SER A 325 32.63 45.41 9.11
CA SER A 325 32.77 46.50 10.09
C SER A 325 32.96 45.97 11.51
N LEU A 326 32.26 44.89 11.87
CA LEU A 326 32.47 44.18 13.14
C LEU A 326 33.88 43.64 13.29
N LYS A 327 34.43 43.00 12.25
CA LYS A 327 35.82 42.52 12.27
C LYS A 327 36.81 43.67 12.41
N ALA A 328 36.53 44.82 11.79
CA ALA A 328 37.34 46.03 11.92
C ALA A 328 37.26 46.63 13.34
N SER A 329 36.08 46.70 13.95
CA SER A 329 35.89 47.19 15.32
C SER A 329 36.42 46.24 16.39
N VAL A 330 36.32 44.91 16.19
CA VAL A 330 36.92 43.90 17.08
C VAL A 330 38.44 43.96 17.03
N ALA A 331 39.04 44.26 15.87
CA ALA A 331 40.48 44.50 15.75
C ALA A 331 40.94 45.80 16.45
N GLN A 332 40.02 46.72 16.73
CA GLN A 332 40.26 47.97 17.47
C GLN A 332 40.01 47.85 18.98
N GLY A 333 39.60 46.68 19.48
CA GLY A 333 39.52 46.40 20.93
C GLY A 333 38.25 46.86 21.66
N GLU A 334 37.28 47.46 20.97
CA GLU A 334 36.00 47.87 21.57
C GLU A 334 34.86 46.93 21.13
N VAL A 335 34.26 46.20 22.08
CA VAL A 335 33.09 45.34 21.81
C VAL A 335 32.03 45.49 22.90
N HIS A 336 30.99 46.30 22.64
CA HIS A 336 29.73 46.25 23.38
C HIS A 336 28.74 45.31 22.67
N ILE A 337 28.62 44.07 23.16
CA ILE A 337 27.73 43.02 22.63
C ILE A 337 26.26 43.48 22.60
N ALA A 338 25.87 44.37 23.52
CA ALA A 338 24.52 44.93 23.61
C ALA A 338 24.19 45.91 22.46
N GLU A 339 25.13 46.76 22.07
CA GLU A 339 24.96 47.68 20.92
C GLU A 339 24.87 46.92 19.60
N LEU A 340 25.60 45.81 19.50
CA LEU A 340 25.58 44.93 18.34
C LEU A 340 24.21 44.27 18.14
N GLY A 341 23.62 43.77 19.23
CA GLY A 341 22.26 43.23 19.22
C GLY A 341 21.25 44.29 18.82
N ASN A 342 21.34 45.49 19.40
CA ASN A 342 20.42 46.60 19.09
C ASN A 342 20.55 47.08 17.63
N ALA A 343 21.75 47.20 17.08
CA ALA A 343 21.96 47.54 15.68
C ALA A 343 21.38 46.49 14.73
N PHE A 344 21.55 45.20 15.04
CA PHE A 344 20.95 44.10 14.29
C PHE A 344 19.42 44.19 14.25
N TRP A 345 18.77 44.48 15.39
CA TRP A 345 17.31 44.62 15.46
C TRP A 345 16.80 45.89 14.76
N LYS A 346 17.55 47.00 14.84
CA LYS A 346 17.23 48.27 14.17
C LYS A 346 17.30 48.15 12.65
N ASP A 347 18.29 47.42 12.13
CA ASP A 347 18.46 47.17 10.69
C ASP A 347 17.51 46.10 10.12
N ASN A 348 17.07 45.16 10.97
CA ASN A 348 16.09 44.12 10.60
C ASN A 348 14.63 44.63 10.70
N GLN A 349 14.44 45.91 11.03
CA GLN A 349 13.13 46.54 11.13
C GLN A 349 12.52 46.67 9.73
N MET A 350 11.49 45.88 9.46
CA MET A 350 10.84 45.87 8.15
C MET A 350 10.36 47.27 7.76
N SER A 351 10.62 47.68 6.51
CA SER A 351 10.13 48.94 5.98
C SER A 351 8.64 49.09 6.24
N LYS A 352 8.20 50.29 6.66
CA LYS A 352 6.78 50.61 6.92
C LYS A 352 5.86 50.21 5.74
N LYS A 353 6.37 50.30 4.50
CA LYS A 353 5.67 49.85 3.29
C LYS A 353 5.46 48.33 3.23
N ALA A 354 6.46 47.54 3.64
CA ALA A 354 6.35 46.07 3.69
C ALA A 354 5.37 45.63 4.79
N LEU A 355 5.43 46.29 5.96
CA LEU A 355 4.51 46.03 7.06
C LEU A 355 3.05 46.32 6.66
N ALA A 356 2.80 47.44 5.98
CA ALA A 356 1.47 47.78 5.47
C ALA A 356 0.96 46.69 4.50
N ARG A 357 1.80 46.22 3.57
CA ARG A 357 1.43 45.12 2.65
C ARG A 357 1.08 43.83 3.39
N HIS A 358 1.87 43.44 4.39
CA HIS A 358 1.58 42.23 5.19
C HIS A 358 0.26 42.36 5.96
N ARG A 359 -0.04 43.53 6.53
CA ARG A 359 -1.32 43.80 7.20
C ARG A 359 -2.51 43.68 6.23
N TRP A 360 -2.39 44.23 5.02
CA TRP A 360 -3.43 44.09 3.99
C TRP A 360 -3.62 42.65 3.52
N HIS A 361 -2.54 41.89 3.30
CA HIS A 361 -2.63 40.46 2.96
C HIS A 361 -3.28 39.63 4.06
N LEU A 362 -2.98 39.93 5.33
CA LEU A 362 -3.61 39.28 6.48
C LEU A 362 -5.11 39.55 6.51
N VAL A 363 -5.53 40.81 6.35
CA VAL A 363 -6.95 41.18 6.30
C VAL A 363 -7.65 40.48 5.13
N TYR A 364 -7.04 40.46 3.94
CA TYR A 364 -7.57 39.75 2.78
C TYR A 364 -7.81 38.26 3.05
N THR A 365 -6.83 37.57 3.64
CA THR A 365 -6.96 36.14 3.98
C THR A 365 -8.06 35.89 5.00
N LEU A 366 -8.18 36.75 6.02
CA LEU A 366 -9.20 36.62 7.06
C LEU A 366 -10.60 36.91 6.54
N MET A 367 -10.78 37.88 5.64
CA MET A 367 -12.08 38.14 5.00
C MET A 367 -12.56 36.96 4.15
N LYS A 368 -11.64 36.26 3.47
CA LYS A 368 -11.98 35.09 2.64
C LYS A 368 -12.15 33.79 3.45
N ASN A 369 -11.68 33.75 4.70
CA ASN A 369 -11.73 32.58 5.56
C ASN A 369 -12.21 32.96 6.96
N PRO A 370 -13.53 33.13 7.18
CA PRO A 370 -14.07 33.65 8.45
C PRO A 370 -13.74 32.75 9.66
N GLN A 371 -13.65 31.43 9.45
CA GLN A 371 -13.30 30.46 10.51
C GLN A 371 -11.92 30.74 11.14
N LEU A 372 -10.97 31.31 10.37
CA LEU A 372 -9.63 31.64 10.88
C LEU A 372 -9.64 32.85 11.83
N GLN A 373 -10.66 33.71 11.76
CA GLN A 373 -10.77 34.87 12.65
C GLN A 373 -11.02 34.42 14.09
N PHE A 374 -11.89 33.43 14.26
CA PHE A 374 -12.18 32.85 15.57
C PHE A 374 -10.94 32.16 16.15
N LEU A 375 -10.30 31.28 15.38
CA LEU A 375 -9.10 30.54 15.81
C LEU A 375 -7.94 31.46 16.18
N ARG A 376 -7.75 32.56 15.44
CA ARG A 376 -6.69 33.53 15.71
C ARG A 376 -6.94 34.33 16.99
N ARG A 377 -8.19 34.70 17.24
CA ARG A 377 -8.55 35.45 18.45
C ARG A 377 -8.26 34.62 19.69
N THR A 378 -8.75 33.37 19.71
CA THR A 378 -8.52 32.47 20.84
C THR A 378 -7.04 32.21 21.08
N THR A 379 -6.22 31.95 20.04
CA THR A 379 -4.78 31.71 20.24
C THR A 379 -4.01 32.90 20.82
N ASN A 380 -4.45 34.13 20.54
CA ASN A 380 -3.82 35.30 21.13
C ASN A 380 -4.13 35.40 22.63
N ASP A 381 -5.36 35.07 23.03
CA ASP A 381 -5.77 35.07 24.44
C ASP A 381 -4.91 34.06 25.27
N TRP A 382 -4.57 32.89 24.70
CA TRP A 382 -3.68 31.90 25.35
C TRP A 382 -2.19 32.29 25.43
N LEU A 383 -1.74 33.29 24.69
CA LEU A 383 -0.35 33.76 24.70
C LEU A 383 -0.14 34.97 25.63
N GLU A 384 -1.24 35.56 26.12
CA GLU A 384 -1.24 36.69 27.05
C GLU A 384 -1.40 36.24 28.53
N ASP A 385 -1.81 34.99 28.77
CA ASP A 385 -1.75 34.27 30.05
C ASP A 385 -0.44 33.46 30.17
#